data_AF-A0A3S4IK66-F1
#
_entry.id   AF-A0A3S4IK66-F1
#
_cell.length_a   1.000
_cell.length_b   1.000
_cell.length_c   1.000
_cell.angle_alpha   90.00
_cell.angle_beta   90.00
_cell.angle_gamma   90.00
#
_symmetry.space_group_name_H-M   'P 1'
#
loop_
_entity.id
_entity.type
_entity.pdbx_description
1 polymer ?
#
loop_
_entity_poly.entity_id
_entity_poly.type
_entity_poly.pdbx_seq_one_letter_code
_entity_poly.pdbx_strand_id
1 'polypeptide(L)'
;MMILIHSMFEFPLWYLPFLAMLVTVCTLGPAPTWRLPTRTGVLRLACVGAGALMALHIVSGAFIFWRLVAYSGPSQSAAENIRRVDYIAKVELNPLWADAGAMVMGNYLLPSRRHLDIVLPFYQNLARNQPYIAVLQRLSICQALAGQKEEARRTLEQAIANYPDEVMKLEASLRARNEPEVRPLAELAARVKTIYLRHGANTDGARLAVVEAVAAPVTRKPLF
;
A
#
# COMPACT_ATOMS: atom_id res chain seq x y z
N MET A 1 -12.68 14.19 2.42
CA MET A 1 -13.34 13.60 1.23
C MET A 1 -12.56 12.46 0.60
N MET A 2 -11.25 12.61 0.32
CA MET A 2 -10.45 11.54 -0.31
C MET A 2 -10.43 10.23 0.49
N ILE A 3 -10.31 10.29 1.83
CA ILE A 3 -10.39 9.09 2.70
C ILE A 3 -11.78 8.45 2.64
N LEU A 4 -12.85 9.24 2.58
CA LEU A 4 -14.22 8.71 2.52
C LEU A 4 -14.48 8.02 1.17
N ILE A 5 -14.05 8.67 0.07
CA ILE A 5 -14.13 8.10 -1.28
C ILE A 5 -13.28 6.83 -1.35
N HIS A 6 -12.02 6.89 -0.89
CA HIS A 6 -11.12 5.75 -0.87
C HIS A 6 -11.68 4.59 -0.06
N SER A 7 -12.21 4.84 1.13
CA SER A 7 -12.83 3.80 1.97
C SER A 7 -14.08 3.19 1.30
N MET A 8 -14.93 4.00 0.66
CA MET A 8 -16.12 3.51 -0.03
C MET A 8 -15.81 2.68 -1.29
N PHE A 9 -14.68 2.92 -1.96
CA PHE A 9 -14.28 2.18 -3.17
C PHE A 9 -13.33 1.01 -2.89
N GLU A 10 -12.51 1.05 -1.84
CA GLU A 10 -11.66 -0.08 -1.44
C GLU A 10 -12.45 -1.16 -0.68
N PHE A 11 -13.43 -0.77 0.14
CA PHE A 11 -14.25 -1.69 0.92
C PHE A 11 -15.74 -1.55 0.65
N PRO A 12 -16.20 -1.61 -0.62
CA PRO A 12 -17.61 -1.38 -0.96
C PRO A 12 -18.54 -2.39 -0.28
N LEU A 13 -18.06 -3.62 -0.06
CA LEU A 13 -18.79 -4.68 0.68
C LEU A 13 -19.00 -4.36 2.16
N TRP A 14 -18.09 -3.63 2.80
CA TRP A 14 -18.27 -3.19 4.19
C TRP A 14 -19.31 -2.09 4.33
N TYR A 15 -19.50 -1.28 3.29
CA TYR A 15 -20.47 -0.19 3.29
C TYR A 15 -21.84 -0.56 2.70
N LEU A 16 -21.92 -1.69 1.98
CA LEU A 16 -23.17 -2.24 1.45
C LEU A 16 -24.28 -2.37 2.51
N PRO A 17 -24.03 -2.80 3.77
CA PRO A 17 -25.06 -2.83 4.80
C PRO A 17 -25.68 -1.46 5.09
N PHE A 18 -24.87 -0.39 5.13
CA PHE A 18 -25.36 0.98 5.35
C PHE A 18 -26.15 1.51 4.16
N LEU A 19 -25.68 1.22 2.93
CA LEU A 19 -26.39 1.60 1.71
C LEU A 19 -27.70 0.81 1.56
N ALA A 20 -27.69 -0.48 1.90
CA ALA A 20 -28.89 -1.32 1.92
C ALA A 20 -29.88 -0.85 2.98
N MET A 21 -29.41 -0.46 4.17
CA MET A 21 -30.25 0.12 5.22
C MET A 21 -30.86 1.45 4.78
N LEU A 22 -30.08 2.32 4.13
CA LEU A 22 -30.58 3.57 3.55
C LEU A 22 -31.65 3.29 2.49
N VAL A 23 -31.40 2.38 1.56
CA VAL A 23 -32.37 1.96 0.52
C VAL A 23 -33.64 1.42 1.17
N THR A 24 -33.51 0.59 2.20
CA THR A 24 -34.64 0.00 2.94
C THR A 24 -35.47 1.08 3.62
N VAL A 25 -34.83 2.01 4.32
CA VAL A 25 -35.51 3.14 4.99
C VAL A 25 -36.18 4.05 3.97
N CYS A 26 -35.53 4.35 2.84
CA CYS A 26 -36.09 5.19 1.79
C CYS A 26 -37.23 4.51 1.02
N THR A 27 -37.23 3.18 0.90
CA THR A 27 -38.28 2.44 0.19
C THR A 27 -39.47 2.08 1.08
N LEU A 28 -39.24 1.79 2.36
CA LEU A 28 -40.28 1.37 3.31
C LEU A 28 -40.74 2.47 4.28
N GLY A 29 -40.05 3.61 4.31
CA GLY A 29 -40.38 4.70 5.21
C GLY A 29 -41.72 5.35 4.87
N PRO A 30 -42.51 5.80 5.87
CA PRO A 30 -43.83 6.43 5.69
C PRO A 30 -43.75 7.85 5.11
N ALA A 31 -42.58 8.26 4.60
CA ALA A 31 -42.38 9.59 4.06
C ALA A 31 -43.24 9.80 2.79
N PRO A 32 -43.78 11.01 2.59
CA PRO A 32 -44.54 11.32 1.38
C PRO A 32 -43.69 11.03 0.15
N THR A 33 -44.27 10.33 -0.84
CA THR A 33 -43.55 10.01 -2.07
C THR A 33 -43.47 11.24 -2.96
N TRP A 34 -42.27 11.78 -3.11
CA TRP A 34 -42.02 12.87 -4.06
C TRP A 34 -41.92 12.27 -5.46
N ARG A 35 -42.96 12.47 -6.27
CA ARG A 35 -42.92 12.12 -7.69
C ARG A 35 -42.11 13.17 -8.43
N LEU A 36 -40.81 12.95 -8.55
CA LEU A 36 -39.99 13.71 -9.49
C LEU A 36 -40.50 13.45 -10.92
N PRO A 37 -40.84 14.48 -11.71
CA PRO A 37 -41.21 14.34 -13.12
C PRO A 37 -39.96 14.04 -13.95
N THR A 38 -39.32 12.92 -13.69
CA THR A 38 -38.20 12.42 -14.48
C THR A 38 -38.73 11.66 -15.68
N ARG A 39 -38.16 11.87 -16.87
CA ARG A 39 -38.41 11.03 -18.04
C ARG A 39 -37.97 9.60 -17.73
N THR A 40 -38.93 8.79 -17.31
CA THR A 40 -38.74 7.44 -16.75
C THR A 40 -37.95 6.51 -17.67
N GLY A 41 -38.06 6.68 -19.00
CA GLY A 41 -37.28 5.92 -19.97
C GLY A 41 -35.77 6.17 -19.90
N VAL A 42 -35.35 7.45 -19.81
CA VAL A 42 -33.92 7.82 -19.75
C VAL A 42 -33.30 7.41 -18.42
N LEU A 43 -34.02 7.62 -17.32
CA LEU A 43 -33.57 7.20 -16.00
C LEU A 43 -33.44 5.67 -15.92
N ARG A 44 -34.43 4.94 -16.45
CA ARG A 44 -34.38 3.47 -16.48
C ARG A 44 -33.22 2.96 -17.32
N LEU A 45 -32.97 3.56 -18.49
CA LEU A 45 -31.83 3.22 -19.33
C LEU A 45 -30.50 3.53 -18.63
N ALA A 46 -30.41 4.68 -17.94
CA ALA A 46 -29.23 5.05 -17.16
C ALA A 46 -28.98 4.07 -16.01
N CYS A 47 -30.01 3.67 -15.26
CA CYS A 47 -29.90 2.69 -14.19
C CYS A 47 -29.48 1.31 -14.71
N VAL A 48 -30.07 0.84 -15.81
CA VAL A 48 -29.70 -0.43 -16.43
C VAL A 48 -28.27 -0.38 -16.96
N GLY A 49 -27.90 0.70 -17.63
CA GLY A 49 -26.54 0.91 -18.13
C GLY A 49 -25.51 0.96 -17.01
N ALA A 50 -25.78 1.72 -15.94
CA ALA A 50 -24.92 1.77 -14.76
C ALA A 50 -24.81 0.41 -14.06
N GLY A 51 -25.92 -0.32 -13.92
CA GLY A 51 -25.93 -1.67 -13.36
C GLY A 51 -25.12 -2.67 -14.19
N ALA A 52 -25.24 -2.60 -15.52
CA ALA A 52 -24.48 -3.45 -16.43
C ALA A 52 -22.96 -3.13 -16.39
N LEU A 53 -22.60 -1.84 -16.38
CA LEU A 53 -21.19 -1.42 -16.24
C LEU A 53 -20.61 -1.83 -14.88
N MET A 54 -21.40 -1.73 -13.81
CA MET A 54 -20.99 -2.17 -12.48
C MET A 54 -20.80 -3.68 -12.42
N ALA A 55 -21.72 -4.46 -12.99
CA ALA A 55 -21.58 -5.92 -13.10
C ALA A 55 -20.33 -6.30 -13.91
N LEU A 56 -20.10 -5.65 -15.04
CA LEU A 56 -18.90 -5.86 -15.86
C LEU A 56 -17.62 -5.51 -15.08
N HIS A 57 -17.63 -4.42 -14.32
CA HIS A 57 -16.51 -4.03 -13.47
C HIS A 57 -16.23 -5.07 -12.38
N ILE A 58 -17.26 -5.58 -11.70
CA ILE A 58 -17.11 -6.62 -10.67
C ILE A 58 -16.55 -7.91 -11.27
N VAL A 59 -17.09 -8.37 -12.40
CA VAL A 59 -16.65 -9.61 -13.04
C VAL A 59 -15.21 -9.49 -13.52
N SER A 60 -14.89 -8.43 -14.28
CA SER A 60 -13.52 -8.19 -14.74
C SER A 60 -12.54 -7.98 -13.57
N GLY A 61 -12.96 -7.24 -12.55
CA GLY A 61 -12.19 -7.00 -11.34
C GLY A 61 -11.88 -8.27 -10.56
N ALA A 62 -12.84 -9.19 -10.44
CA ALA A 62 -12.63 -10.48 -9.79
C ALA A 62 -11.52 -11.31 -10.47
N PHE A 63 -11.49 -11.35 -11.81
CA PHE A 63 -10.43 -12.06 -12.53
C PHE A 63 -9.06 -11.40 -12.36
N ILE A 64 -8.98 -10.07 -12.41
CA ILE A 64 -7.74 -9.33 -12.20
C ILE A 64 -7.23 -9.57 -10.78
N PHE A 65 -8.11 -9.43 -9.79
CA PHE A 65 -7.80 -9.64 -8.37
C PHE A 65 -7.20 -11.03 -8.13
N TRP A 66 -7.88 -12.10 -8.56
CA TRP A 66 -7.39 -13.46 -8.35
C TRP A 66 -6.05 -13.72 -9.03
N ARG A 67 -5.82 -13.12 -10.22
CA ARG A 67 -4.50 -13.21 -10.88
C ARG A 67 -3.42 -12.45 -10.13
N LEU A 68 -3.70 -11.23 -9.65
CA LEU A 68 -2.76 -10.46 -8.84
C LEU A 68 -2.41 -11.18 -7.53
N VAL A 69 -3.40 -11.79 -6.88
CA VAL A 69 -3.16 -12.63 -5.68
C VAL A 69 -2.27 -13.82 -6.02
N ALA A 70 -2.56 -14.54 -7.11
CA ALA A 70 -1.72 -15.66 -7.56
C ALA A 70 -0.30 -15.22 -7.95
N TYR A 71 -0.12 -13.97 -8.40
CA TYR A 71 1.16 -13.38 -8.78
C TYR A 71 1.81 -12.56 -7.66
N SER A 72 1.25 -12.58 -6.44
CA SER A 72 1.76 -11.82 -5.31
C SER A 72 3.22 -12.11 -4.99
N GLY A 73 3.69 -13.34 -5.26
CA GLY A 73 5.09 -13.74 -5.15
C GLY A 73 5.68 -14.24 -6.47
N PRO A 74 6.99 -14.04 -6.69
CA PRO A 74 7.69 -14.62 -7.84
C PRO A 74 7.71 -16.15 -7.77
N SER A 75 7.60 -16.77 -8.93
CA SER A 75 7.84 -18.20 -9.16
C SER A 75 9.34 -18.52 -9.18
N GLN A 76 9.69 -19.79 -9.06
CA GLN A 76 11.05 -20.27 -9.26
C GLN A 76 11.49 -20.21 -10.74
N SER A 77 10.52 -20.17 -11.68
CA SER A 77 10.82 -20.10 -13.12
C SER A 77 10.94 -18.66 -13.60
N ALA A 78 12.11 -18.31 -14.15
CA ALA A 78 12.34 -16.98 -14.75
C ALA A 78 11.37 -16.70 -15.90
N ALA A 79 11.11 -17.69 -16.76
CA ALA A 79 10.18 -17.54 -17.89
C ALA A 79 8.74 -17.26 -17.43
N GLU A 80 8.32 -17.89 -16.32
CA GLU A 80 7.02 -17.61 -15.71
C GLU A 80 6.97 -16.20 -15.12
N ASN A 81 8.03 -15.77 -14.43
CA ASN A 81 8.10 -14.42 -13.87
C ASN A 81 8.03 -13.33 -14.95
N ILE A 82 8.68 -13.53 -16.10
CA ILE A 82 8.59 -12.61 -17.24
C ILE A 82 7.14 -12.48 -17.71
N ARG A 83 6.41 -13.59 -17.85
CA ARG A 83 4.98 -13.56 -18.23
C ARG A 83 4.12 -12.84 -17.18
N ARG A 84 4.39 -13.07 -15.90
CA ARG A 84 3.66 -12.41 -14.80
C ARG A 84 3.90 -10.91 -14.81
N VAL A 85 5.16 -10.47 -14.95
CA VAL A 85 5.53 -9.05 -15.04
C VAL A 85 4.86 -8.39 -16.25
N ASP A 86 4.87 -9.02 -17.43
CA ASP A 86 4.16 -8.50 -18.61
C ASP A 86 2.64 -8.35 -18.37
N TYR A 87 2.01 -9.32 -17.71
CA TYR A 87 0.61 -9.20 -17.32
C TYR A 87 0.36 -8.06 -16.33
N ILE A 88 1.17 -7.95 -15.27
CA ILE A 88 1.02 -6.91 -14.25
C ILE A 88 1.21 -5.53 -14.87
N ALA A 89 2.21 -5.36 -15.74
CA ALA A 89 2.44 -4.10 -16.45
C ALA A 89 1.22 -3.68 -17.31
N LYS A 90 0.52 -4.64 -17.93
CA LYS A 90 -0.74 -4.37 -18.65
C LYS A 90 -1.88 -3.99 -17.72
N VAL A 91 -1.95 -4.58 -16.53
CA VAL A 91 -2.94 -4.22 -15.50
C VAL A 91 -2.71 -2.79 -15.00
N GLU A 92 -1.45 -2.37 -14.85
CA GLU A 92 -1.10 -1.01 -14.42
C GLU A 92 -1.58 0.10 -15.37
N LEU A 93 -1.79 -0.22 -16.66
CA LEU A 93 -2.37 0.71 -17.63
C LEU A 93 -3.83 1.07 -17.31
N ASN A 94 -4.53 0.27 -16.50
CA ASN A 94 -5.87 0.55 -16.04
C ASN A 94 -5.82 1.41 -14.76
N PRO A 95 -6.28 2.66 -14.78
CA PRO A 95 -6.20 3.55 -13.60
C PRO A 95 -6.91 3.01 -12.35
N LEU A 96 -7.91 2.14 -12.51
CA LEU A 96 -8.63 1.52 -11.39
C LEU A 96 -7.80 0.43 -10.69
N TRP A 97 -6.78 -0.11 -11.35
CA TRP A 97 -5.93 -1.19 -10.85
C TRP A 97 -4.45 -0.81 -10.77
N ALA A 98 -4.09 0.41 -11.15
CA ALA A 98 -2.71 0.87 -11.21
C ALA A 98 -1.98 0.69 -9.87
N ASP A 99 -2.60 1.10 -8.77
CA ASP A 99 -2.03 1.01 -7.42
C ASP A 99 -1.86 -0.45 -6.95
N ALA A 100 -2.82 -1.32 -7.25
CA ALA A 100 -2.75 -2.74 -6.92
C ALA A 100 -1.70 -3.47 -7.77
N GLY A 101 -1.64 -3.15 -9.06
CA GLY A 101 -0.62 -3.64 -9.98
C GLY A 101 0.79 -3.25 -9.52
N ALA A 102 1.00 -1.97 -9.21
CA ALA A 102 2.28 -1.45 -8.73
C ALA A 102 2.72 -2.13 -7.42
N MET A 103 1.79 -2.39 -6.50
CA MET A 103 2.12 -3.11 -5.27
C MET A 103 2.64 -4.52 -5.54
N VAL A 104 2.00 -5.26 -6.46
CA VAL A 104 2.44 -6.61 -6.85
C VAL A 104 3.73 -6.56 -7.66
N MET A 105 3.87 -5.61 -8.58
CA MET A 105 5.11 -5.39 -9.36
C MET A 105 6.31 -5.15 -8.45
N GLY A 106 6.10 -4.47 -7.33
CA GLY A 106 7.13 -4.26 -6.31
C GLY A 106 7.71 -5.54 -5.72
N ASN A 107 7.08 -6.71 -5.87
CA ASN A 107 7.66 -7.99 -5.44
C ASN A 107 8.61 -8.62 -6.45
N TYR A 108 8.60 -8.15 -7.70
CA TYR A 108 9.50 -8.58 -8.77
C TYR A 108 10.69 -7.64 -8.95
N LEU A 109 10.54 -6.37 -8.58
CA LEU A 109 11.58 -5.35 -8.70
C LEU A 109 12.50 -5.32 -7.46
N LEU A 110 13.50 -6.18 -7.43
CA LEU A 110 14.46 -6.17 -6.32
C LEU A 110 15.46 -5.00 -6.42
N PRO A 111 15.69 -4.27 -5.31
CA PRO A 111 16.72 -3.22 -5.27
C PRO A 111 18.09 -3.77 -5.67
N SER A 112 18.68 -3.20 -6.73
CA SER A 112 20.03 -3.52 -7.19
C SER A 112 20.62 -2.32 -7.93
N ARG A 113 21.96 -2.26 -8.02
CA ARG A 113 22.65 -1.16 -8.73
C ARG A 113 22.38 -1.15 -10.23
N ARG A 114 22.09 -2.32 -10.82
CA ARG A 114 22.00 -2.50 -12.29
C ARG A 114 20.85 -1.72 -12.93
N HIS A 115 19.75 -1.53 -12.20
CA HIS A 115 18.52 -0.91 -12.71
C HIS A 115 18.01 0.17 -11.75
N LEU A 116 18.92 0.80 -11.02
CA LEU A 116 18.57 1.73 -9.96
C LEU A 116 17.85 2.97 -10.48
N ASP A 117 18.20 3.40 -11.69
CA ASP A 117 17.57 4.48 -12.46
C ASP A 117 16.07 4.26 -12.69
N ILE A 118 15.63 3.00 -12.78
CA ILE A 118 14.22 2.62 -12.96
C ILE A 118 13.56 2.32 -11.61
N VAL A 119 14.26 1.56 -10.75
CA VAL A 119 13.68 1.02 -9.52
C VAL A 119 13.53 2.08 -8.43
N LEU A 120 14.43 3.07 -8.35
CA LEU A 120 14.33 4.14 -7.36
C LEU A 120 13.09 5.03 -7.60
N PRO A 121 12.85 5.60 -8.80
CA PRO A 121 11.65 6.39 -9.06
C PRO A 121 10.35 5.59 -8.85
N PHE A 122 10.35 4.31 -9.21
CA PHE A 122 9.22 3.41 -8.96
C PHE A 122 8.87 3.34 -7.47
N TYR A 123 9.85 3.04 -6.60
CA TYR A 123 9.59 2.96 -5.16
C TYR A 123 9.30 4.33 -4.52
N GLN A 124 9.89 5.42 -5.02
CA GLN A 124 9.53 6.77 -4.59
C GLN A 124 8.05 7.05 -4.88
N ASN A 125 7.57 6.69 -6.06
CA ASN A 125 6.18 6.87 -6.42
C ASN A 125 5.26 5.96 -5.58
N LEU A 126 5.62 4.69 -5.45
CA LEU A 126 4.83 3.72 -4.69
C LEU A 126 4.72 4.09 -3.21
N ALA A 127 5.80 4.57 -2.59
CA ALA A 127 5.81 5.00 -1.20
C ALA A 127 4.94 6.23 -0.93
N ARG A 128 4.72 7.11 -1.93
CA ARG A 128 3.81 8.25 -1.79
C ARG A 128 2.36 7.82 -1.63
N ASN A 129 1.95 6.75 -2.31
CA ASN A 129 0.58 6.25 -2.28
C ASN A 129 0.37 5.21 -1.18
N GLN A 130 1.33 4.29 -1.02
CA GLN A 130 1.21 3.12 -0.16
C GLN A 130 2.53 2.87 0.61
N PRO A 131 2.79 3.62 1.70
CA PRO A 131 4.01 3.55 2.49
C PRO A 131 4.07 2.29 3.39
N TYR A 132 3.87 1.10 2.82
CA TYR A 132 3.97 -0.16 3.54
C TYR A 132 5.40 -0.53 3.87
N ILE A 133 5.59 -1.33 4.92
CA ILE A 133 6.89 -1.79 5.42
C ILE A 133 7.85 -2.24 4.30
N ALA A 134 7.41 -3.14 3.42
CA ALA A 134 8.25 -3.68 2.35
C ALA A 134 8.62 -2.62 1.30
N VAL A 135 7.72 -1.66 1.04
CA VAL A 135 7.94 -0.54 0.11
C VAL A 135 8.97 0.41 0.68
N LEU A 136 8.79 0.86 1.92
CA LEU A 136 9.71 1.77 2.61
C LEU A 136 11.09 1.14 2.78
N GLN A 137 11.15 -0.14 3.15
CA GLN A 137 12.42 -0.86 3.24
C GLN A 137 13.15 -0.89 1.89
N ARG A 138 12.47 -1.30 0.82
CA ARG A 138 13.08 -1.36 -0.52
C ARG A 138 13.47 0.03 -1.04
N LEU A 139 12.68 1.05 -0.76
CA LEU A 139 13.01 2.45 -1.07
C LEU A 139 14.28 2.90 -0.33
N SER A 140 14.39 2.65 0.98
CA SER A 140 15.57 3.00 1.75
C SER A 140 16.84 2.37 1.19
N ILE A 141 16.76 1.10 0.74
CA ILE A 141 17.87 0.42 0.07
C ILE A 141 18.19 1.10 -1.27
N CYS A 142 17.19 1.42 -2.08
CA CYS A 142 17.42 2.11 -3.36
C CYS A 142 18.11 3.47 -3.15
N GLN A 143 17.64 4.27 -2.19
CA GLN A 143 18.24 5.56 -1.85
C GLN A 143 19.69 5.39 -1.37
N ALA A 144 19.96 4.38 -0.54
CA ALA A 144 21.32 4.07 -0.11
C ALA A 144 22.23 3.72 -1.28
N LEU A 145 21.78 2.84 -2.18
CA LEU A 145 22.51 2.47 -3.39
C LEU A 145 22.73 3.65 -4.34
N ALA A 146 21.84 4.66 -4.31
CA ALA A 146 21.96 5.89 -5.08
C ALA A 146 22.87 6.95 -4.42
N GLY A 147 23.46 6.64 -3.26
CA GLY A 147 24.26 7.59 -2.49
C GLY A 147 23.47 8.61 -1.68
N GLN A 148 22.13 8.51 -1.66
CA GLN A 148 21.22 9.42 -0.93
C GLN A 148 21.12 9.01 0.55
N LYS A 149 22.25 9.07 1.27
CA LYS A 149 22.39 8.52 2.63
C LYS A 149 21.35 9.05 3.63
N GLU A 150 21.13 10.36 3.65
CA GLU A 150 20.17 10.98 4.58
C GLU A 150 18.73 10.62 4.26
N GLU A 151 18.36 10.54 2.98
CA GLU A 151 17.01 10.13 2.59
C GLU A 151 16.78 8.65 2.91
N ALA A 152 17.74 7.79 2.60
CA ALA A 152 17.69 6.37 2.92
C ALA A 152 17.46 6.14 4.41
N ARG A 153 18.20 6.88 5.25
CA ARG A 153 18.06 6.85 6.70
C ARG A 153 16.65 7.28 7.13
N ARG A 154 16.17 8.43 6.67
CA ARG A 154 14.83 8.95 7.01
C ARG A 154 13.72 7.98 6.59
N THR A 155 13.82 7.39 5.41
CA THR A 155 12.85 6.41 4.94
C THR A 155 12.83 5.16 5.82
N LEU A 156 14.00 4.68 6.27
CA LEU A 156 14.07 3.57 7.21
C LEU A 156 13.52 3.95 8.60
N GLU A 157 13.84 5.14 9.11
CA GLU A 157 13.27 5.66 10.35
C GLU A 157 11.74 5.73 10.27
N GLN A 158 11.18 6.18 9.14
CA GLN A 158 9.74 6.16 8.87
C GLN A 158 9.16 4.73 8.85
N ALA A 159 9.86 3.76 8.24
CA ALA A 159 9.44 2.37 8.26
C ALA A 159 9.36 1.82 9.69
N ILE A 160 10.37 2.10 10.50
CA ILE A 160 10.45 1.67 11.90
C ILE A 160 9.36 2.35 12.74
N ALA A 161 9.15 3.66 12.57
CA ALA A 161 8.16 4.41 13.33
C ALA A 161 6.72 3.94 13.05
N ASN A 162 6.41 3.60 11.79
CA ASN A 162 5.10 3.14 11.38
C ASN A 162 4.85 1.65 11.69
N TYR A 163 5.92 0.85 11.77
CA TYR A 163 5.85 -0.61 11.94
C TYR A 163 6.89 -1.12 12.96
N PRO A 164 6.79 -0.71 14.24
CA PRO A 164 7.81 -1.02 15.25
C PRO A 164 7.99 -2.53 15.49
N ASP A 165 6.91 -3.31 15.39
CA ASP A 165 6.94 -4.77 15.59
C ASP A 165 7.73 -5.52 14.51
N GLU A 166 7.98 -4.88 13.36
CA GLU A 166 8.68 -5.46 12.21
C GLU A 166 10.20 -5.20 12.23
N VAL A 167 10.74 -4.51 13.26
CA VAL A 167 12.16 -4.15 13.34
C VAL A 167 13.09 -5.36 13.24
N MET A 168 12.66 -6.51 13.77
CA MET A 168 13.43 -7.76 13.69
C MET A 168 13.59 -8.23 12.25
N LYS A 169 12.53 -8.15 11.44
CA LYS A 169 12.56 -8.56 10.03
C LYS A 169 13.34 -7.56 9.18
N LEU A 170 13.18 -6.26 9.46
CA LEU A 170 13.95 -5.20 8.80
C LEU A 170 15.46 -5.39 9.00
N GLU A 171 15.91 -5.58 10.25
CA GLU A 171 17.33 -5.81 10.55
C GLU A 171 17.87 -7.05 9.86
N ALA A 172 17.17 -8.18 9.96
CA ALA A 172 17.60 -9.42 9.33
C ALA A 172 17.76 -9.27 7.80
N SER A 173 16.80 -8.61 7.16
CA SER A 173 16.82 -8.38 5.72
C SER A 173 17.92 -7.41 5.28
N LEU A 174 18.17 -6.33 6.04
CA LEU A 174 19.25 -5.38 5.75
C LEU A 174 20.64 -6.00 5.99
N ARG A 175 20.78 -6.84 7.03
CA ARG A 175 22.04 -7.53 7.34
C ARG A 175 22.42 -8.60 6.33
N ALA A 176 21.44 -9.21 5.66
CA ALA A 176 21.67 -10.18 4.59
C ALA A 176 22.28 -9.55 3.32
N ARG A 177 22.38 -8.21 3.25
CA ARG A 177 22.92 -7.47 2.12
C ARG A 177 24.41 -7.20 2.28
N ASN A 178 25.15 -7.33 1.18
CA ASN A 178 26.61 -7.18 1.17
C ASN A 178 27.07 -5.78 0.71
N GLU A 179 26.16 -4.97 0.18
CA GLU A 179 26.49 -3.64 -0.35
C GLU A 179 26.94 -2.69 0.76
N PRO A 180 28.09 -2.02 0.62
CA PRO A 180 28.64 -1.15 1.66
C PRO A 180 27.74 0.04 1.98
N GLU A 181 26.97 0.53 1.00
CA GLU A 181 26.03 1.65 1.17
C GLU A 181 24.85 1.30 2.08
N VAL A 182 24.50 0.01 2.19
CA VAL A 182 23.37 -0.46 3.02
C VAL A 182 23.81 -0.69 4.47
N ARG A 183 25.11 -0.83 4.75
CA ARG A 183 25.63 -1.09 6.11
C ARG A 183 25.13 -0.10 7.17
N PRO A 184 25.12 1.22 6.93
CA PRO A 184 24.60 2.18 7.92
C PRO A 184 23.12 1.94 8.26
N LEU A 185 22.32 1.47 7.30
CA LEU A 185 20.91 1.11 7.52
C LEU A 185 20.80 -0.13 8.41
N ALA A 186 21.64 -1.15 8.15
CA ALA A 186 21.67 -2.36 8.96
C ALA A 186 22.11 -2.06 10.42
N GLU A 187 23.08 -1.17 10.61
CA GLU A 187 23.53 -0.72 11.94
C GLU A 187 22.44 0.05 12.69
N LEU A 188 21.72 0.94 12.01
CA LEU A 188 20.55 1.62 12.56
C LEU A 188 19.50 0.60 13.02
N ALA A 189 19.10 -0.33 12.15
CA ALA A 189 18.11 -1.34 12.47
C ALA A 189 18.56 -2.26 13.62
N ALA A 190 19.84 -2.63 13.68
CA ALA A 190 20.42 -3.41 14.77
C ALA A 190 20.36 -2.69 16.13
N ARG A 191 20.68 -1.39 16.16
CA ARG A 191 20.56 -0.58 17.38
C ARG A 191 19.12 -0.54 17.88
N VAL A 192 18.17 -0.27 16.98
CA VAL A 192 16.74 -0.20 17.32
C VAL A 192 16.22 -1.56 17.78
N LYS A 193 16.63 -2.65 17.13
CA LYS A 193 16.33 -4.02 17.56
C LYS A 193 16.78 -4.29 19.00
N THR A 194 17.97 -3.86 19.40
CA THR A 194 18.43 -4.01 20.80
C THR A 194 17.53 -3.29 21.78
N ILE A 195 17.05 -2.09 21.42
CA ILE A 195 16.08 -1.32 22.23
C ILE A 195 14.76 -2.09 22.33
N TYR A 196 14.23 -2.56 21.20
CA TYR A 196 13.00 -3.36 21.15
C TYR A 196 13.05 -4.57 22.07
N LEU A 197 14.15 -5.34 22.01
CA LEU A 197 14.32 -6.54 22.84
C LEU A 197 14.49 -6.23 24.32
N ARG A 198 15.15 -5.11 24.67
CA ARG A 198 15.34 -4.69 26.08
C ARG A 198 14.02 -4.40 26.79
N HIS A 199 13.04 -3.86 26.06
CA HIS A 199 11.73 -3.53 26.60
C HIS A 199 10.71 -4.67 26.49
N GLY A 200 11.13 -5.85 26.01
CA GLY A 200 10.28 -7.03 25.83
C GLY A 200 9.56 -7.01 24.48
N ALA A 201 9.86 -7.97 23.61
CA ALA A 201 9.29 -8.05 22.27
C ALA A 201 7.75 -8.09 22.29
N ASN A 202 7.12 -7.40 21.34
CA ASN A 202 5.66 -7.31 21.15
C ASN A 202 4.90 -6.68 22.33
N THR A 203 5.60 -5.91 23.17
CA THR A 203 4.99 -5.11 24.23
C THR A 203 4.80 -3.66 23.79
N ASP A 204 3.84 -2.96 24.41
CA ASP A 204 3.65 -1.53 24.16
C ASP A 204 4.87 -0.70 24.55
N GLY A 205 5.57 -1.09 25.63
CA GLY A 205 6.82 -0.47 26.04
C GLY A 205 7.91 -0.57 24.98
N ALA A 206 8.03 -1.71 24.30
CA ALA A 206 8.97 -1.88 23.21
C ALA A 206 8.60 -1.09 21.96
N ARG A 207 7.31 -1.01 21.62
CA ARG A 207 6.83 -0.17 20.50
C ARG A 207 7.15 1.30 20.72
N LEU A 208 6.84 1.82 21.91
CA LEU A 208 7.12 3.20 22.28
C LEU A 208 8.62 3.50 22.24
N ALA A 209 9.44 2.64 22.87
CA ALA A 209 10.89 2.82 22.90
C ALA A 209 11.52 2.80 21.49
N VAL A 210 10.99 1.96 20.58
CA VAL A 210 11.43 1.92 19.17
C VAL A 210 11.07 3.20 18.45
N VAL A 211 9.84 3.69 18.60
CA VAL A 211 9.39 4.94 17.97
C VAL A 211 10.23 6.11 18.49
N GLU A 212 10.46 6.20 19.81
CA GLU A 212 11.31 7.24 20.40
C GLU A 212 12.78 7.18 19.93
N ALA A 213 13.29 5.99 19.62
CA ALA A 213 14.66 5.81 19.15
C ALA A 213 14.89 6.32 17.72
N VAL A 214 13.84 6.46 16.91
CA VAL A 214 13.93 6.91 15.51
C VAL A 214 13.19 8.22 15.23
N ALA A 215 12.21 8.57 16.06
CA ALA A 215 11.57 9.87 15.98
C ALA A 215 12.57 10.93 16.45
N ALA A 216 12.90 11.88 15.56
CA ALA A 216 13.50 13.12 16.02
C ALA A 216 12.58 13.73 17.10
N PRO A 217 13.13 14.34 18.16
CA PRO A 217 12.31 14.95 19.21
C PRO A 217 11.31 15.88 18.52
N VAL A 218 10.04 15.51 18.58
CA VAL A 218 8.97 16.38 18.12
C VAL A 218 8.99 17.51 19.13
N THR A 219 9.72 18.59 18.81
CA THR A 219 9.41 19.89 19.37
C THR A 219 8.00 20.18 18.87
N ARG A 220 7.01 19.68 19.63
CA ARG A 220 5.67 20.22 19.57
C ARG A 220 5.87 21.66 20.04
N LYS A 221 6.16 22.56 19.10
CA LYS A 221 5.72 23.93 19.30
C LYS A 221 4.22 23.78 19.47
N PRO A 222 3.67 24.10 20.65
CA PRO A 222 2.22 24.12 20.78
C PRO A 222 1.72 25.00 19.63
N LEU A 223 0.80 24.43 18.84
CA LEU A 223 -0.13 25.28 18.13
C LEU A 223 -0.86 26.00 19.26
N PHE A 224 -0.74 27.33 19.27
CA PHE A 224 -1.15 28.29 20.31
C PHE A 224 -0.08 28.59 21.37
#